data_AF-F2YUB4-F1
#
_entry.id   AF-F2YUB4-F1
#
_cell.length_a   1.000
_cell.length_b   1.000
_cell.length_c   1.000
_cell.angle_alpha   90.00
_cell.angle_beta   90.00
_cell.angle_gamma   90.00
#
_symmetry.space_group_name_H-M   'P 1'
#
loop_
_entity.id
_entity.type
_entity.pdbx_description
1 polymer ?
#
loop_
_entity_poly.entity_id
_entity_poly.type
_entity_poly.pdbx_seq_one_letter_code
_entity_poly.pdbx_strand_id
1 'polypeptide(L)'
;MGITRDDLAYDLGRNVDDSVHLFEEWGLPIWKTDENGERHDGAQGLPALKDGGKPVRSGKWQIMINGESYKWIVAEATKKALGMDRVEERIFIVKLVNDKNDPQRIAGAVGFSTRDHKVVVYKAKAILLAAGGCVNIFRPRSVGEGTGRAWYPVWNAGSTYAMAAEAGAELTMMENRFVPARFKDGYGPVGAWFLLFKAQAVNAYGEVYMVKNKELLNDYPPYGQAAVPASCLRNHLMLKEMKEGRGPIYMDTVTALAKLRETLTPREVKHLEAEAWEDFLDMC
;
A
#
# COMPACT_ATOMS: atom_id res chain seq x y z
N MET A 1 -9.65 17.14 -5.13
CA MET A 1 -9.72 15.87 -5.90
C MET A 1 -9.43 16.19 -7.36
N GLY A 2 -8.88 15.26 -8.14
CA GLY A 2 -8.50 15.53 -9.53
C GLY A 2 -7.28 16.44 -9.70
N ILE A 3 -6.43 16.53 -8.66
CA ILE A 3 -5.17 17.29 -8.70
C ILE A 3 -4.05 16.26 -8.64
N THR A 4 -3.42 16.03 -9.79
CA THR A 4 -2.37 15.04 -9.99
C THR A 4 -1.35 15.58 -11.00
N ARG A 5 -0.14 15.02 -10.97
CA ARG A 5 0.85 15.18 -12.03
C ARG A 5 0.67 14.03 -13.03
N ASP A 6 -0.20 14.24 -14.00
CA ASP A 6 -0.62 13.21 -14.95
C ASP A 6 0.55 12.71 -15.82
N ASP A 7 1.53 13.57 -16.08
CA ASP A 7 2.79 13.22 -16.73
C ASP A 7 3.56 12.16 -15.93
N LEU A 8 3.69 12.35 -14.60
CA LEU A 8 4.37 11.39 -13.73
C LEU A 8 3.56 10.09 -13.57
N ALA A 9 2.23 10.20 -13.47
CA ALA A 9 1.36 9.04 -13.35
C ALA A 9 1.38 8.18 -14.62
N TYR A 10 1.35 8.81 -15.80
CA TYR A 10 1.45 8.13 -17.08
C TYR A 10 2.82 7.49 -17.26
N ASP A 11 3.89 8.21 -16.93
CA ASP A 11 5.25 7.69 -17.02
C ASP A 11 5.48 6.47 -16.12
N LEU A 12 4.95 6.49 -14.89
CA LEU A 12 4.94 5.30 -14.04
C LEU A 12 4.11 4.17 -14.66
N GLY A 13 2.89 4.48 -15.10
CA GLY A 13 1.94 3.51 -15.61
C GLY A 13 2.43 2.73 -16.84
N ARG A 14 3.24 3.35 -17.69
CA ARG A 14 3.80 2.68 -18.88
C ARG A 14 5.06 1.83 -18.59
N ASN A 15 5.67 1.97 -17.41
CA ASN A 15 6.89 1.23 -17.02
C ASN A 15 6.64 0.15 -15.95
N VAL A 16 5.50 0.20 -15.25
CA VAL A 16 5.26 -0.65 -14.08
C VAL A 16 5.16 -2.14 -14.42
N ASP A 17 4.54 -2.49 -15.55
CA ASP A 17 4.32 -3.90 -15.94
C ASP A 17 5.64 -4.63 -16.17
N ASP A 18 6.64 -3.97 -16.77
CA ASP A 18 7.98 -4.54 -16.97
C ASP A 18 8.67 -4.88 -15.64
N SER A 19 8.48 -4.04 -14.61
CA SER A 19 9.01 -4.32 -13.27
C SER A 19 8.30 -5.51 -12.62
N VAL A 20 6.99 -5.65 -12.83
CA VAL A 20 6.21 -6.79 -12.32
C VAL A 20 6.66 -8.11 -12.97
N HIS A 21 6.92 -8.09 -14.29
CA HIS A 21 7.48 -9.25 -14.98
C HIS A 21 8.85 -9.67 -14.41
N LEU A 22 9.70 -8.69 -14.07
CA LEU A 22 10.98 -8.96 -13.41
C LEU A 22 10.81 -9.56 -12.02
N PHE A 23 9.82 -9.12 -11.24
CA PHE A 23 9.57 -9.71 -9.92
C PHE A 23 9.20 -11.18 -10.01
N GLU A 24 8.34 -11.55 -10.96
CA GLU A 24 7.99 -12.95 -11.20
C GLU A 24 9.21 -13.76 -11.67
N GLU A 25 10.02 -13.19 -12.57
CA GLU A 25 11.26 -13.82 -13.03
C GLU A 25 12.27 -14.05 -11.89
N TRP A 26 12.32 -13.15 -10.90
CA TRP A 26 13.14 -13.31 -9.71
C TRP A 26 12.55 -14.27 -8.67
N GLY A 27 11.35 -14.79 -8.92
CA GLY A 27 10.72 -15.83 -8.11
C GLY A 27 9.54 -15.37 -7.25
N LEU A 28 8.97 -14.18 -7.50
CA LEU A 28 7.74 -13.77 -6.82
C LEU A 28 6.56 -14.62 -7.31
N PRO A 29 5.89 -15.40 -6.45
CA PRO A 29 4.73 -16.20 -6.86
C PRO A 29 3.53 -15.29 -7.15
N ILE A 30 3.08 -15.30 -8.41
CA ILE A 30 1.90 -14.54 -8.86
C ILE A 30 0.77 -15.51 -9.18
N TRP A 31 -0.41 -15.23 -8.62
CA TRP A 31 -1.59 -16.05 -8.82
C TRP A 31 -2.10 -15.95 -10.26
N LYS A 32 -2.53 -17.07 -10.82
CA LYS A 32 -2.97 -17.16 -12.22
C LYS A 32 -4.31 -17.85 -12.37
N THR A 33 -5.01 -17.49 -13.44
CA THR A 33 -6.23 -18.17 -13.86
C THR A 33 -5.92 -19.09 -15.04
N ASP A 34 -6.37 -20.34 -14.98
CA ASP A 34 -6.20 -21.30 -16.07
C ASP A 34 -7.19 -21.07 -17.23
N GLU A 35 -7.18 -21.95 -18.23
CA GLU A 35 -8.09 -21.88 -19.37
C GLU A 35 -9.56 -22.13 -19.00
N ASN A 36 -9.82 -22.85 -17.90
CA ASN A 36 -11.16 -23.16 -17.40
C ASN A 36 -11.72 -22.06 -16.49
N GLY A 37 -10.90 -21.05 -16.14
CA GLY A 37 -11.29 -20.00 -15.21
C GLY A 37 -11.02 -20.32 -13.73
N GLU A 38 -10.35 -21.44 -13.43
CA GLU A 38 -9.94 -21.81 -12.07
C GLU A 38 -8.76 -20.94 -11.63
N ARG A 39 -8.74 -20.57 -10.35
CA ARG A 39 -7.69 -19.74 -9.75
C ARG A 39 -6.64 -20.64 -9.12
N HIS A 40 -5.39 -20.31 -9.36
CA HIS A 40 -4.24 -21.03 -8.84
C HIS A 40 -3.32 -20.05 -8.12
N ASP A 41 -2.83 -20.48 -6.96
CA ASP A 41 -1.74 -19.80 -6.27
C ASP A 41 -0.49 -19.74 -7.16
N GLY A 42 0.46 -18.88 -6.78
CA GLY A 42 1.66 -18.62 -7.58
C GLY A 42 2.67 -19.76 -7.64
N ALA A 43 2.46 -20.87 -6.91
CA ALA A 43 3.37 -22.02 -6.94
C ALA A 43 3.09 -22.99 -8.11
N GLN A 44 1.99 -22.80 -8.84
CA GLN A 44 1.56 -23.72 -9.89
C GLN A 44 2.14 -23.34 -11.26
N GLY A 45 2.50 -24.35 -12.07
CA GLY A 45 3.27 -24.25 -13.33
C GLY A 45 2.56 -23.61 -14.53
N LEU A 46 1.69 -22.62 -14.29
CA LEU A 46 1.03 -21.83 -15.32
C LEU A 46 2.02 -20.83 -15.95
N PRO A 47 1.85 -20.46 -17.24
CA PRO A 47 2.73 -19.53 -17.94
C PRO A 47 2.98 -18.24 -17.15
N ALA A 48 4.20 -17.71 -17.20
CA ALA A 48 4.52 -16.42 -16.58
C ALA A 48 3.70 -15.29 -17.23
N LEU A 49 3.53 -14.16 -16.54
CA LEU A 49 2.83 -12.99 -17.07
C LEU A 49 3.45 -12.53 -18.40
N LYS A 50 4.79 -12.51 -18.48
CA LYS A 50 5.51 -12.18 -19.71
C LYS A 50 5.24 -13.13 -20.88
N ASP A 51 4.81 -14.35 -20.58
CA ASP A 51 4.51 -15.41 -21.55
C ASP A 51 3.00 -15.55 -21.80
N GLY A 52 2.20 -14.57 -21.38
CA GLY A 52 0.74 -14.53 -21.60
C GLY A 52 -0.11 -15.16 -20.49
N GLY A 53 0.48 -15.47 -19.33
CA GLY A 53 -0.25 -15.88 -18.14
C GLY A 53 -1.28 -14.84 -17.70
N LYS A 54 -2.50 -15.29 -17.36
CA LYS A 54 -3.59 -14.40 -16.91
C LYS A 54 -3.56 -14.27 -15.39
N PRO A 55 -3.31 -13.08 -14.82
CA PRO A 55 -3.25 -12.93 -13.37
C PRO A 55 -4.64 -13.01 -12.73
N VAL A 56 -4.70 -13.56 -11.52
CA VAL A 56 -5.90 -13.41 -10.67
C VAL A 56 -5.97 -11.95 -10.22
N ARG A 57 -7.07 -11.27 -10.56
CA ARG A 57 -7.30 -9.87 -10.21
C ARG A 57 -8.31 -9.73 -9.09
N SER A 58 -7.91 -9.08 -7.98
CA SER A 58 -8.86 -8.68 -6.93
C SER A 58 -9.67 -7.45 -7.34
N GLY A 59 -9.10 -6.56 -8.16
CA GLY A 59 -9.77 -5.40 -8.70
C GLY A 59 -9.25 -5.06 -10.09
N LYS A 60 -9.66 -3.91 -10.64
CA LYS A 60 -9.23 -3.51 -11.99
C LYS A 60 -7.69 -3.41 -12.11
N TRP A 61 -7.01 -2.97 -11.05
CA TRP A 61 -5.60 -2.57 -11.10
C TRP A 61 -4.66 -3.46 -10.27
N GLN A 62 -5.20 -4.42 -9.54
CA GLN A 62 -4.45 -5.24 -8.57
C GLN A 62 -4.43 -6.70 -9.02
N ILE A 63 -3.28 -7.35 -8.84
CA ILE A 63 -3.10 -8.79 -9.02
C ILE A 63 -2.79 -9.45 -7.67
N MET A 64 -3.20 -10.70 -7.50
CA MET A 64 -2.92 -11.48 -6.31
C MET A 64 -1.53 -12.13 -6.39
N ILE A 65 -0.82 -12.15 -5.27
CA ILE A 65 0.54 -12.72 -5.13
C ILE A 65 0.62 -13.48 -3.80
N ASN A 66 1.49 -14.48 -3.71
CA ASN A 66 1.95 -14.99 -2.42
C ASN A 66 3.18 -14.17 -2.03
N GLY A 67 2.96 -13.11 -1.27
CA GLY A 67 3.85 -11.96 -1.15
C GLY A 67 4.77 -11.94 0.07
N GLU A 68 4.74 -12.97 0.93
CA GLU A 68 5.51 -13.03 2.18
C GLU A 68 7.00 -12.67 1.98
N SER A 69 7.62 -13.24 0.95
CA SER A 69 9.04 -13.05 0.63
C SER A 69 9.31 -11.92 -0.37
N TYR A 70 8.32 -11.09 -0.70
CA TYR A 70 8.45 -10.08 -1.77
C TYR A 70 9.64 -9.13 -1.52
N LYS A 71 9.82 -8.65 -0.28
CA LYS A 71 10.96 -7.78 0.03
C LYS A 71 12.30 -8.50 -0.06
N TRP A 72 12.36 -9.78 0.31
CA TRP A 72 13.59 -10.58 0.21
C TRP A 72 14.02 -10.76 -1.24
N ILE A 73 13.07 -11.09 -2.13
CA ILE A 73 13.31 -11.25 -3.57
C ILE A 73 13.89 -9.96 -4.17
N VAL A 74 13.25 -8.81 -3.92
CA VAL A 74 13.73 -7.52 -4.44
C VAL A 74 15.08 -7.13 -3.83
N ALA A 75 15.30 -7.40 -2.54
CA ALA A 75 16.55 -7.12 -1.87
C ALA A 75 17.70 -7.99 -2.39
N GLU A 76 17.45 -9.27 -2.70
CA GLU A 76 18.43 -10.17 -3.30
C GLU A 76 18.83 -9.70 -4.69
N ALA A 77 17.86 -9.36 -5.55
CA ALA A 77 18.13 -8.81 -6.87
C ALA A 77 19.00 -7.54 -6.79
N THR A 78 18.70 -6.65 -5.83
CA THR A 78 19.48 -5.43 -5.58
C THR A 78 20.92 -5.76 -5.15
N LYS A 79 21.09 -6.70 -4.20
CA LYS A 79 22.41 -7.11 -3.69
C LYS A 79 23.25 -7.74 -4.80
N LYS A 80 22.64 -8.57 -5.67
CA LYS A 80 23.29 -9.20 -6.81
C LYS A 80 23.72 -8.17 -7.86
N ALA A 81 22.91 -7.15 -8.10
CA ALA A 81 23.20 -6.12 -9.09
C ALA A 81 24.28 -5.12 -8.62
N LEU A 82 24.24 -4.70 -7.35
CA LEU A 82 25.16 -3.68 -6.83
C LEU A 82 26.47 -4.23 -6.26
N GLY A 83 26.45 -5.46 -5.72
CA GLY A 83 27.51 -5.98 -4.86
C GLY A 83 27.40 -5.47 -3.41
N MET A 84 27.74 -6.32 -2.45
CA MET A 84 27.66 -5.98 -1.01
C MET A 84 28.69 -4.93 -0.57
N ASP A 85 29.77 -4.73 -1.33
CA ASP A 85 30.77 -3.69 -1.10
C ASP A 85 30.21 -2.27 -1.25
N ARG A 86 29.08 -2.11 -1.95
CA ARG A 86 28.41 -0.83 -2.18
C ARG A 86 27.15 -0.64 -1.35
N VAL A 87 26.88 -1.54 -0.42
CA VAL A 87 25.69 -1.53 0.44
C VAL A 87 26.11 -1.39 1.89
N GLU A 88 25.84 -0.22 2.46
CA GLU A 88 26.04 0.04 3.89
C GLU A 88 24.70 -0.01 4.63
N GLU A 89 24.55 -0.98 5.51
CA GLU A 89 23.36 -1.11 6.37
C GLU A 89 23.60 -0.45 7.74
N ARG A 90 22.51 -0.17 8.47
CA ARG A 90 22.54 0.39 9.83
C ARG A 90 23.15 1.79 9.95
N ILE A 91 23.31 2.51 8.84
CA ILE A 91 23.61 3.93 8.80
C ILE A 91 22.30 4.72 8.68
N PHE A 92 22.03 5.60 9.64
CA PHE A 92 20.90 6.51 9.58
C PHE A 92 21.34 7.86 9.03
N ILE A 93 20.83 8.24 7.86
CA ILE A 93 21.11 9.54 7.22
C ILE A 93 20.26 10.62 7.89
N VAL A 94 20.89 11.71 8.30
CA VAL A 94 20.24 12.82 9.03
C VAL A 94 20.17 14.11 8.23
N LYS A 95 21.08 14.33 7.28
CA LYS A 95 21.17 15.62 6.58
C LYS A 95 21.73 15.48 5.17
N LEU A 96 21.15 16.21 4.23
CA LEU A 96 21.73 16.45 2.91
C LEU A 96 22.63 17.69 2.93
N VAL A 97 23.70 17.66 2.13
CA VAL A 97 24.69 18.72 2.07
C VAL A 97 24.76 19.26 0.65
N ASN A 98 24.47 20.54 0.47
CA ASN A 98 24.60 21.23 -0.81
C ASN A 98 26.05 21.67 -1.07
N ASP A 99 26.36 21.96 -2.33
CA ASP A 99 27.66 22.45 -2.76
C ASP A 99 27.97 23.78 -2.08
N LYS A 100 29.24 23.96 -1.71
CA LYS A 100 29.69 25.18 -1.02
C LYS A 100 29.54 26.42 -1.89
N ASN A 101 29.70 26.27 -3.21
CA ASN A 101 29.71 27.37 -4.17
C ASN A 101 28.38 27.51 -4.92
N ASP A 102 27.53 26.48 -4.87
CA ASP A 102 26.19 26.48 -5.46
C ASP A 102 25.16 25.89 -4.48
N PRO A 103 24.39 26.74 -3.77
CA PRO A 103 23.43 26.29 -2.77
C PRO A 103 22.25 25.51 -3.36
N GLN A 104 22.05 25.51 -4.69
CA GLN A 104 21.01 24.73 -5.35
C GLN A 104 21.49 23.35 -5.82
N ARG A 105 22.78 23.05 -5.68
CA ARG A 105 23.39 21.79 -6.11
C ARG A 105 23.65 20.88 -4.93
N ILE A 106 23.26 19.61 -5.01
CA ILE A 106 23.60 18.61 -4.00
C ILE A 106 25.10 18.23 -4.08
N ALA A 107 25.74 18.01 -2.92
CA ALA A 107 27.14 17.60 -2.83
C ALA A 107 27.36 16.36 -1.94
N GLY A 108 26.40 15.99 -1.09
CA GLY A 108 26.58 14.87 -0.19
C GLY A 108 25.46 14.65 0.81
N ALA A 109 25.72 13.73 1.74
CA ALA A 109 24.84 13.42 2.87
C ALA A 109 25.67 13.06 4.11
N VAL A 110 25.11 13.31 5.29
CA VAL A 110 25.70 12.99 6.58
C VAL A 110 24.76 12.06 7.33
N GLY A 111 25.33 11.03 7.94
CA GLY A 111 24.62 10.08 8.78
C GLY A 111 25.49 9.57 9.92
N PHE A 112 24.94 8.69 10.72
CA PHE A 112 25.67 8.01 11.77
C PHE A 112 25.28 6.53 11.84
N SER A 113 26.21 5.72 12.33
CA SER A 113 25.98 4.30 12.57
C SER A 113 25.11 4.08 13.79
N THR A 114 24.15 3.16 13.67
CA THR A 114 23.29 2.71 14.77
C THR A 114 23.88 1.48 15.48
N ARG A 115 25.14 1.14 15.21
CA ARG A 115 25.85 -0.01 15.80
C ARG A 115 27.17 0.36 16.46
N ASP A 116 27.79 1.47 16.08
CA ASP A 116 29.04 1.97 16.66
C ASP A 116 29.09 3.52 16.61
N HIS A 117 30.07 4.12 17.28
CA HIS A 117 30.19 5.59 17.40
C HIS A 117 30.88 6.21 16.18
N LYS A 118 30.27 6.05 15.00
CA LYS A 118 30.80 6.57 13.74
C LYS A 118 29.84 7.53 13.06
N VAL A 119 30.35 8.70 12.72
CA VAL A 119 29.71 9.64 11.78
C VAL A 119 30.25 9.36 10.38
N VAL A 120 29.34 9.24 9.42
CA VAL A 120 29.67 8.97 8.02
C VAL A 120 29.29 10.18 7.17
N VAL A 121 30.23 10.61 6.32
CA VAL A 121 30.03 11.72 5.40
C VAL A 121 30.21 11.19 3.98
N TYR A 122 29.12 11.14 3.23
CA TYR A 122 29.13 10.75 1.82
C TYR A 122 29.26 11.99 0.95
N LYS A 123 30.20 11.96 0.01
CA LYS A 123 30.28 12.93 -1.09
C LYS A 123 29.71 12.28 -2.34
N ALA A 124 28.74 12.92 -2.97
CA ALA A 124 28.03 12.37 -4.12
C ALA A 124 27.74 13.45 -5.16
N LYS A 125 27.72 13.05 -6.44
CA LYS A 125 27.34 13.95 -7.54
C LYS A 125 25.82 14.02 -7.75
N ALA A 126 25.12 12.98 -7.33
CA ALA A 126 23.68 12.83 -7.39
C ALA A 126 23.23 11.95 -6.21
N ILE A 127 22.04 12.22 -5.67
CA ILE A 127 21.46 11.49 -4.55
C ILE A 127 20.00 11.18 -4.87
N LEU A 128 19.60 9.92 -4.74
CA LEU A 128 18.21 9.49 -4.76
C LEU A 128 17.70 9.41 -3.31
N LEU A 129 16.66 10.18 -2.99
CA LEU A 129 16.07 10.17 -1.66
C LEU A 129 14.83 9.29 -1.60
N ALA A 130 14.97 8.07 -1.05
CA ALA A 130 13.93 7.05 -1.01
C ALA A 130 13.70 6.51 0.42
N ALA A 131 13.52 7.40 1.41
CA ALA A 131 13.35 7.04 2.83
C ALA A 131 11.86 6.84 3.25
N GLY A 132 10.98 6.63 2.27
CA GLY A 132 9.54 6.41 2.46
C GLY A 132 8.78 7.64 2.97
N GLY A 133 7.60 7.41 3.57
CA GLY A 133 6.66 8.45 3.99
C GLY A 133 6.84 8.93 5.44
N CYS A 134 5.73 9.35 6.05
CA CYS A 134 5.70 9.87 7.42
C CYS A 134 4.49 9.34 8.20
N VAL A 135 4.73 8.78 9.39
CA VAL A 135 3.71 8.27 10.33
C VAL A 135 3.96 8.82 11.73
N ASN A 136 3.07 8.52 12.68
CA ASN A 136 3.16 8.96 14.08
C ASN A 136 3.25 10.49 14.30
N ILE A 137 2.97 11.29 13.28
CA ILE A 137 2.78 12.76 13.40
C ILE A 137 1.40 13.14 13.95
N PHE A 138 0.43 12.21 13.90
CA PHE A 138 -0.87 12.33 14.55
C PHE A 138 -0.97 11.28 15.66
N ARG A 139 -1.63 11.62 16.77
CA ARG A 139 -1.88 10.66 17.86
C ARG A 139 -2.71 9.47 17.33
N PRO A 140 -2.22 8.21 17.46
CA PRO A 140 -2.96 7.02 17.03
C PRO A 140 -4.15 6.73 17.95
N ARG A 141 -5.00 5.76 17.56
CA ARG A 141 -6.18 5.37 18.36
C ARG A 141 -5.81 4.61 19.64
N SER A 142 -4.71 3.88 19.61
CA SER A 142 -4.13 3.16 20.76
C SER A 142 -2.85 3.86 21.19
N VAL A 143 -2.77 4.32 22.45
CA VAL A 143 -1.67 5.17 22.95
C VAL A 143 -0.73 4.48 23.94
N GLY A 144 -1.01 3.21 24.30
CA GLY A 144 -0.09 2.35 25.04
C GLY A 144 0.84 1.60 24.09
N GLU A 145 1.03 0.30 24.32
CA GLU A 145 1.83 -0.59 23.45
C GLU A 145 1.34 -0.58 21.99
N GLY A 146 0.03 -0.40 21.79
CA GLY A 146 -0.60 -0.28 20.47
C GLY A 146 -0.15 0.94 19.64
N THR A 147 0.63 1.87 20.19
CA THR A 147 1.25 2.97 19.43
C THR A 147 2.16 2.45 18.31
N GLY A 148 2.74 1.26 18.50
CA GLY A 148 3.55 0.59 17.46
C GLY A 148 2.74 0.10 16.25
N ARG A 149 1.41 -0.05 16.40
CA ARG A 149 0.51 -0.58 15.37
C ARG A 149 -0.07 0.55 14.53
N ALA A 150 0.76 1.19 13.71
CA ALA A 150 0.26 2.03 12.63
C ALA A 150 -0.15 1.16 11.41
N TRP A 151 -1.02 1.69 10.54
CA TRP A 151 -1.35 1.03 9.26
C TRP A 151 -0.16 1.08 8.29
N TYR A 152 0.53 2.22 8.25
CA TYR A 152 1.74 2.41 7.46
C TYR A 152 2.98 2.18 8.34
N PRO A 153 4.15 1.78 7.81
CA PRO A 153 5.24 1.28 8.63
C PRO A 153 5.73 2.29 9.69
N VAL A 154 5.76 1.84 10.95
CA VAL A 154 5.96 2.72 12.14
C VAL A 154 7.31 3.45 12.14
N TRP A 155 8.30 2.92 11.43
CA TRP A 155 9.64 3.50 11.31
C TRP A 155 9.73 4.68 10.32
N ASN A 156 8.66 5.00 9.59
CA ASN A 156 8.66 6.11 8.63
C ASN A 156 8.53 7.48 9.33
N ALA A 157 9.67 8.12 9.61
CA ALA A 157 9.73 9.38 10.36
C ALA A 157 9.62 10.66 9.49
N GLY A 158 9.31 10.57 8.20
CA GLY A 158 9.26 11.73 7.30
C GLY A 158 10.63 12.24 6.84
N SER A 159 11.69 11.42 6.96
CA SER A 159 13.06 11.76 6.59
C SER A 159 13.19 12.21 5.12
N THR A 160 12.41 11.63 4.20
CA THR A 160 12.36 12.05 2.80
C THR A 160 11.97 13.52 2.67
N TYR A 161 10.89 13.93 3.35
CA TYR A 161 10.33 15.28 3.21
C TYR A 161 11.21 16.32 3.91
N ALA A 162 11.61 16.03 5.15
CA ALA A 162 12.42 16.95 5.95
C ALA A 162 13.77 17.24 5.28
N MET A 163 14.50 16.20 4.87
CA MET A 163 15.81 16.40 4.25
C MET A 163 15.73 17.09 2.88
N ALA A 164 14.70 16.79 2.08
CA ALA A 164 14.48 17.50 0.82
C ALA A 164 14.20 18.99 1.06
N ALA A 165 13.29 19.32 1.97
CA ALA A 165 12.95 20.70 2.31
C ALA A 165 14.15 21.48 2.88
N GLU A 166 14.91 20.87 3.79
CA GLU A 166 16.12 21.49 4.36
C GLU A 166 17.22 21.73 3.32
N ALA A 167 17.29 20.88 2.29
CA ALA A 167 18.19 21.08 1.16
C ALA A 167 17.68 22.12 0.14
N GLY A 168 16.51 22.70 0.37
CA GLY A 168 15.92 23.72 -0.51
C GLY A 168 15.14 23.17 -1.71
N ALA A 169 14.80 21.87 -1.71
CA ALA A 169 13.96 21.30 -2.76
C ALA A 169 12.50 21.74 -2.61
N GLU A 170 11.84 21.98 -3.74
CA GLU A 170 10.40 22.27 -3.77
C GLU A 170 9.60 21.04 -3.31
N LEU A 171 8.66 21.27 -2.40
CA LEU A 171 7.67 20.27 -1.99
C LEU A 171 6.32 20.59 -2.63
N THR A 172 5.54 19.55 -2.94
CA THR A 172 4.22 19.67 -3.56
C THR A 172 3.19 18.81 -2.85
N MET A 173 1.93 19.25 -2.85
CA MET A 173 0.78 18.52 -2.28
C MET A 173 0.96 18.06 -0.82
N MET A 174 1.71 18.82 0.00
CA MET A 174 2.02 18.46 1.39
C MET A 174 0.80 18.50 2.32
N GLU A 175 -0.28 19.14 1.89
CA GLU A 175 -1.58 19.14 2.57
C GLU A 175 -2.34 17.81 2.41
N ASN A 176 -2.01 17.04 1.37
CA ASN A 176 -2.64 15.76 1.11
C ASN A 176 -2.22 14.73 2.16
N ARG A 177 -3.21 14.04 2.74
CA ARG A 177 -3.01 12.99 3.73
C ARG A 177 -3.84 11.77 3.38
N PHE A 178 -3.33 10.59 3.72
CA PHE A 178 -4.06 9.35 3.57
C PHE A 178 -4.54 8.83 4.92
N VAL A 179 -5.87 8.70 5.08
CA VAL A 179 -6.50 8.15 6.28
C VAL A 179 -7.19 6.84 5.88
N PRO A 180 -6.57 5.68 6.15
CA PRO A 180 -7.13 4.40 5.73
C PRO A 180 -8.31 3.98 6.63
N ALA A 181 -9.39 3.49 6.02
CA ALA A 181 -10.43 2.74 6.71
C ALA A 181 -10.08 1.24 6.67
N ARG A 182 -9.92 0.62 7.84
CA ARG A 182 -9.39 -0.74 8.02
C ARG A 182 -10.12 -1.44 9.16
N PHE A 183 -9.83 -2.72 9.36
CA PHE A 183 -10.24 -3.43 10.57
C PHE A 183 -9.73 -2.69 11.81
N LYS A 184 -10.61 -2.58 12.82
CA LYS A 184 -10.36 -1.82 14.03
C LYS A 184 -9.13 -2.37 14.77
N ASP A 185 -8.34 -1.46 15.32
CA ASP A 185 -7.11 -1.67 16.12
C ASP A 185 -5.94 -2.31 15.36
N GLY A 186 -6.13 -3.48 14.75
CA GLY A 186 -5.07 -4.17 13.99
C GLY A 186 -4.74 -3.52 12.63
N TYR A 187 -5.67 -2.73 12.08
CA TYR A 187 -5.55 -2.07 10.77
C TYR A 187 -5.34 -3.01 9.57
N GLY A 188 -5.82 -4.25 9.69
CA GLY A 188 -5.76 -5.23 8.61
C GLY A 188 -6.50 -4.81 7.33
N PRO A 189 -6.10 -5.37 6.19
CA PRO A 189 -6.63 -5.01 4.88
C PRO A 189 -8.12 -5.33 4.75
N VAL A 190 -8.77 -4.55 3.89
CA VAL A 190 -10.21 -4.65 3.58
C VAL A 190 -10.45 -4.85 2.09
N GLY A 191 -9.40 -4.80 1.28
CA GLY A 191 -9.48 -4.83 -0.18
C GLY A 191 -10.05 -6.15 -0.69
N ALA A 192 -9.45 -7.26 -0.26
CA ALA A 192 -9.95 -8.60 -0.59
C ALA A 192 -11.41 -8.76 -0.12
N TRP A 193 -11.72 -8.40 1.12
CA TRP A 193 -13.07 -8.49 1.67
C TRP A 193 -14.14 -7.76 0.85
N PHE A 194 -13.88 -6.53 0.42
CA PHE A 194 -14.83 -5.81 -0.43
C PHE A 194 -14.88 -6.34 -1.86
N LEU A 195 -13.73 -6.68 -2.45
CA LEU A 195 -13.63 -6.90 -3.88
C LEU A 195 -13.76 -8.38 -4.28
N LEU A 196 -13.19 -9.29 -3.52
CA LEU A 196 -13.29 -10.74 -3.72
C LEU A 196 -14.52 -11.30 -3.02
N PHE A 197 -14.63 -11.08 -1.70
CA PHE A 197 -15.70 -11.67 -0.88
C PHE A 197 -17.03 -10.93 -0.96
N LYS A 198 -17.06 -9.76 -1.61
CA LYS A 198 -18.25 -8.89 -1.74
C LYS A 198 -18.88 -8.54 -0.39
N ALA A 199 -18.07 -8.49 0.68
CA ALA A 199 -18.52 -8.11 2.00
C ALA A 199 -19.04 -6.66 2.00
N GLN A 200 -20.04 -6.39 2.83
CA GLN A 200 -20.58 -5.05 3.00
C GLN A 200 -20.15 -4.47 4.33
N ALA A 201 -19.93 -3.16 4.34
CA ALA A 201 -19.73 -2.41 5.57
C ALA A 201 -21.05 -1.74 5.99
N VAL A 202 -21.52 -2.11 7.18
CA VAL A 202 -22.81 -1.70 7.74
C VAL A 202 -22.62 -0.91 9.03
N ASN A 203 -23.58 -0.08 9.38
CA ASN A 203 -23.62 0.60 10.67
C ASN A 203 -24.22 -0.30 11.77
N ALA A 204 -24.38 0.21 12.99
CA ALA A 204 -24.92 -0.56 14.12
C ALA A 204 -26.37 -1.06 13.92
N TYR A 205 -27.11 -0.47 12.98
CA TYR A 205 -28.48 -0.83 12.64
C TYR A 205 -28.56 -1.80 11.45
N GLY A 206 -27.42 -2.28 10.95
CA GLY A 206 -27.37 -3.17 9.79
C GLY A 206 -27.54 -2.46 8.44
N GLU A 207 -27.52 -1.13 8.41
CA GLU A 207 -27.70 -0.36 7.17
C GLU A 207 -26.36 -0.18 6.45
N VAL A 208 -26.36 -0.41 5.13
CA VAL A 208 -25.19 -0.15 4.28
C VAL A 208 -25.02 1.37 4.09
N TYR A 209 -24.09 1.97 4.83
CA TYR A 209 -23.94 3.44 4.86
C TYR A 209 -23.60 4.06 3.50
N MET A 210 -22.93 3.31 2.63
CA MET A 210 -22.61 3.72 1.26
C MET A 210 -23.86 3.93 0.40
N VAL A 211 -24.95 3.19 0.69
CA VAL A 211 -26.25 3.34 0.03
C VAL A 211 -27.06 4.42 0.73
N LYS A 212 -27.17 4.33 2.06
CA LYS A 212 -27.95 5.27 2.88
C LYS A 212 -27.54 6.74 2.67
N ASN A 213 -26.24 7.00 2.62
CA ASN A 213 -25.70 8.36 2.53
C ASN A 213 -25.28 8.75 1.11
N LYS A 214 -25.67 7.99 0.08
CA LYS A 214 -25.22 8.18 -1.30
C LYS A 214 -25.44 9.61 -1.81
N GLU A 215 -26.54 10.25 -1.43
CA GLU A 215 -26.88 11.61 -1.87
C GLU A 215 -25.83 12.67 -1.50
N LEU A 216 -25.05 12.47 -0.43
CA LEU A 216 -23.95 13.39 -0.08
C LEU A 216 -22.84 13.43 -1.13
N LEU A 217 -22.77 12.42 -2.01
CA LEU A 217 -21.81 12.41 -3.11
C LEU A 217 -22.18 13.43 -4.20
N ASN A 218 -23.44 13.88 -4.26
CA ASN A 218 -23.90 14.84 -5.25
C ASN A 218 -23.24 16.21 -5.10
N ASP A 219 -22.75 16.55 -3.90
CA ASP A 219 -22.04 17.81 -3.62
C ASP A 219 -20.64 17.85 -4.25
N TYR A 220 -20.15 16.73 -4.80
CA TYR A 220 -18.76 16.60 -5.27
C TYR A 220 -18.64 16.19 -6.75
N PRO A 221 -19.25 16.89 -7.72
CA PRO A 221 -19.10 16.53 -9.12
C PRO A 221 -17.70 16.85 -9.68
N PRO A 222 -17.19 16.06 -10.64
CA PRO A 222 -17.74 14.78 -11.15
C PRO A 222 -17.36 13.56 -10.26
N TYR A 223 -16.58 13.78 -9.21
CA TYR A 223 -15.91 12.73 -8.43
C TYR A 223 -16.86 11.83 -7.65
N GLY A 224 -17.97 12.38 -7.17
CA GLY A 224 -19.01 11.63 -6.44
C GLY A 224 -19.86 10.74 -7.33
N GLN A 225 -19.96 11.05 -8.63
CA GLN A 225 -20.73 10.27 -9.61
C GLN A 225 -19.88 9.21 -10.33
N ALA A 226 -18.58 9.12 -10.03
CA ALA A 226 -17.74 8.06 -10.55
C ALA A 226 -18.27 6.68 -10.11
N ALA A 227 -18.18 5.67 -11.00
CA ALA A 227 -18.67 4.31 -10.73
C ALA A 227 -18.11 3.72 -9.43
N VAL A 228 -16.86 4.06 -9.11
CA VAL A 228 -16.26 3.85 -7.79
C VAL A 228 -15.87 5.21 -7.22
N PRO A 229 -16.60 5.75 -6.23
CA PRO A 229 -16.28 7.04 -5.63
C PRO A 229 -14.87 7.05 -5.04
N ALA A 230 -14.23 8.23 -5.08
CA ALA A 230 -12.91 8.44 -4.52
C ALA A 230 -12.83 7.97 -3.04
N SER A 231 -11.71 7.39 -2.64
CA SER A 231 -11.54 6.80 -1.30
C SER A 231 -11.86 7.78 -0.16
N CYS A 232 -11.50 9.06 -0.30
CA CYS A 232 -11.83 10.08 0.70
C CYS A 232 -13.34 10.36 0.80
N LEU A 233 -14.09 10.28 -0.31
CA LEU A 233 -15.55 10.42 -0.30
C LEU A 233 -16.22 9.20 0.35
N ARG A 234 -15.69 8.00 0.13
CA ARG A 234 -16.17 6.80 0.85
C ARG A 234 -15.98 6.95 2.37
N ASN A 235 -14.83 7.49 2.79
CA ASN A 235 -14.60 7.82 4.19
C ASN A 235 -15.53 8.94 4.69
N HIS A 236 -15.86 9.93 3.86
CA HIS A 236 -16.77 11.01 4.22
C HIS A 236 -18.16 10.47 4.61
N LEU A 237 -18.70 9.52 3.83
CA LEU A 237 -19.97 8.86 4.16
C LEU A 237 -19.90 8.09 5.49
N MET A 238 -18.78 7.40 5.73
CA MET A 238 -18.54 6.68 6.98
C MET A 238 -18.42 7.63 8.18
N LEU A 239 -17.77 8.77 8.02
CA LEU A 239 -17.59 9.77 9.07
C LEU A 239 -18.92 10.39 9.51
N LYS A 240 -19.91 10.51 8.61
CA LYS A 240 -21.25 10.94 8.99
C LYS A 240 -21.88 9.98 10.00
N GLU A 241 -21.84 8.67 9.73
CA GLU A 241 -22.38 7.66 10.64
C GLU A 241 -21.72 7.73 12.02
N MET A 242 -20.39 7.88 12.05
CA MET A 242 -19.65 7.99 13.31
C MET A 242 -20.01 9.25 14.10
N LYS A 243 -20.12 10.41 13.43
CA LYS A 243 -20.47 11.69 14.07
C LYS A 243 -21.90 11.71 14.62
N GLU A 244 -22.81 11.04 13.93
CA GLU A 244 -24.21 10.94 14.33
C GLU A 244 -24.48 9.77 15.30
N GLY A 245 -23.42 9.14 15.84
CA GLY A 245 -23.53 8.13 16.89
C GLY A 245 -24.05 6.77 16.41
N ARG A 246 -24.06 6.51 15.10
CA ARG A 246 -24.56 5.26 14.51
C ARG A 246 -23.49 4.19 14.30
N GLY A 247 -22.30 4.43 14.83
CA GLY A 247 -21.28 3.39 14.93
C GLY A 247 -21.68 2.28 15.89
N PRO A 248 -20.99 1.13 15.89
CA PRO A 248 -19.77 0.86 15.14
C PRO A 248 -20.03 0.58 13.66
N ILE A 249 -19.02 0.78 12.83
CA ILE A 249 -19.03 0.33 11.43
C ILE A 249 -18.44 -1.07 11.40
N TYR A 250 -19.25 -2.03 10.99
CA TYR A 250 -18.91 -3.45 10.93
C TYR A 250 -18.78 -3.90 9.50
N MET A 251 -17.76 -4.71 9.23
CA MET A 251 -17.69 -5.48 8.01
C MET A 251 -18.41 -6.82 8.24
N ASP A 252 -19.53 -7.04 7.55
CA ASP A 252 -20.33 -8.25 7.70
C ASP A 252 -19.72 -9.42 6.90
N THR A 253 -18.63 -9.97 7.44
CA THR A 253 -17.91 -11.10 6.86
C THR A 253 -18.70 -12.40 6.95
N VAL A 254 -19.53 -12.56 7.99
CA VAL A 254 -20.34 -13.77 8.21
C VAL A 254 -21.35 -13.95 7.10
N THR A 255 -22.14 -12.91 6.79
CA THR A 255 -23.12 -12.97 5.70
C THR A 255 -22.42 -13.10 4.34
N ALA A 256 -21.27 -12.43 4.16
CA ALA A 256 -20.51 -12.52 2.92
C ALA A 256 -20.04 -13.96 2.64
N LEU A 257 -19.43 -14.62 3.63
CA LEU A 257 -18.98 -16.00 3.50
C LEU A 257 -20.13 -16.99 3.38
N ALA A 258 -21.24 -16.77 4.10
CA ALA A 258 -22.43 -17.60 3.97
C ALA A 258 -22.99 -17.60 2.55
N LYS A 259 -23.10 -16.42 1.91
CA LYS A 259 -23.56 -16.30 0.52
C LYS A 259 -22.65 -17.01 -0.48
N LEU A 260 -21.33 -16.93 -0.27
CA LEU A 260 -20.37 -17.63 -1.15
C LEU A 260 -20.48 -19.15 -1.02
N ARG A 261 -20.82 -19.67 0.17
CA ARG A 261 -21.05 -21.10 0.39
C ARG A 261 -22.29 -21.64 -0.32
N GLU A 262 -23.22 -20.79 -0.76
CA GLU A 262 -24.40 -21.21 -1.52
C GLU A 262 -24.04 -21.61 -2.96
N THR A 263 -22.98 -21.03 -3.53
CA THR A 263 -22.59 -21.23 -4.93
C THR A 263 -21.29 -22.02 -5.10
N LEU A 264 -20.42 -22.04 -4.08
CA LEU A 264 -19.12 -22.70 -4.13
C LEU A 264 -19.14 -24.10 -3.51
N THR A 265 -18.37 -25.01 -4.08
CA THR A 265 -18.12 -26.34 -3.51
C THR A 265 -17.34 -26.25 -2.20
N PRO A 266 -17.38 -27.29 -1.33
CA PRO A 266 -16.60 -27.29 -0.08
C PRO A 266 -15.09 -27.08 -0.27
N ARG A 267 -14.53 -27.55 -1.39
CA ARG A 267 -13.12 -27.35 -1.75
C ARG A 267 -12.84 -25.87 -2.04
N GLU A 268 -13.68 -25.25 -2.87
CA GLU A 268 -13.55 -23.83 -3.23
C GLU A 268 -13.75 -22.92 -2.01
N VAL A 269 -14.69 -23.24 -1.11
CA VAL A 269 -14.88 -22.51 0.15
C VAL A 269 -13.63 -22.54 1.00
N LYS A 270 -13.00 -23.72 1.15
CA LYS A 270 -11.76 -23.86 1.93
C LYS A 270 -10.60 -23.11 1.29
N HIS A 271 -10.50 -23.13 -0.04
CA HIS A 271 -9.49 -22.36 -0.77
C HIS A 271 -9.69 -20.87 -0.56
N LEU A 272 -10.92 -20.38 -0.73
CA LEU A 272 -11.26 -18.97 -0.55
C LEU A 272 -11.03 -18.48 0.90
N GLU A 273 -11.28 -19.33 1.90
CA GLU A 273 -10.92 -19.04 3.29
C GLU A 273 -9.42 -18.88 3.48
N ALA A 274 -8.60 -19.73 2.83
CA ALA A 274 -7.15 -19.56 2.82
C ALA A 274 -6.73 -18.24 2.14
N GLU A 275 -7.36 -17.86 1.02
CA GLU A 275 -7.14 -16.55 0.37
C GLU A 275 -7.41 -15.39 1.35
N ALA A 276 -8.47 -15.50 2.15
CA ALA A 276 -8.86 -14.48 3.12
C ALA A 276 -7.81 -14.30 4.21
N TRP A 277 -7.24 -15.41 4.70
CA TRP A 277 -6.22 -15.40 5.73
C TRP A 277 -4.88 -14.93 5.19
N GLU A 278 -4.52 -15.33 3.98
CA GLU A 278 -3.28 -14.92 3.32
C GLU A 278 -3.21 -13.40 3.10
N ASP A 279 -4.34 -12.74 2.79
CA ASP A 279 -4.43 -11.27 2.74
C ASP A 279 -3.98 -10.61 4.05
N PHE A 280 -4.14 -11.28 5.22
CA PHE A 280 -3.57 -10.77 6.48
C PHE A 280 -2.13 -11.21 6.68
N LEU A 281 -1.85 -12.52 6.53
CA LEU A 281 -0.56 -13.12 6.88
C LEU A 281 0.60 -12.57 6.04
N ASP A 282 0.36 -12.18 4.80
CA ASP A 282 1.40 -11.69 3.91
C ASP A 282 1.76 -10.22 4.12
N MET A 283 0.86 -9.40 4.69
CA MET A 283 1.00 -7.94 4.61
C MET A 283 0.63 -7.15 5.86
N CYS A 284 0.16 -7.76 6.96
CA CYS A 284 -0.30 -7.03 8.13
C CYS A 284 0.22 -7.54 9.48
#